data_AF-C5LXI4-F1
#
_entry.id   AF-C5LXI4-F1
#
_cell.length_a   1.000
_cell.length_b   1.000
_cell.length_c   1.000
_cell.angle_alpha   90.00
_cell.angle_beta   90.00
_cell.angle_gamma   90.00
#
_symmetry.space_group_name_H-M   'P 1'
#
loop_
_entity.id
_entity.type
_entity.pdbx_description
1 polymer ?
#
loop_
_entity_poly.entity_id
_entity_poly.type
_entity_poly.pdbx_seq_one_letter_code
_entity_poly.pdbx_strand_id
1 'polypeptide(L)'
;MFDFEYPKTCMKDGQSDKYCLSVVADKNASKGQMELDAGIRMSDVHVHTRSAELRLTVILNTNQHEALALDFSLHAKGCAMVWQAGTTVSLTVTVCLVANASGHDLFDPATRTFQGTVAVSVTFNIKILTFNLPVGVTIDGVVACAAYPSNNITALGKLGVTVSIPHGGASMGLDFTATTAHHLASEWEFASGISFSAWVNFLFWKPRFNRRFPLWHAGLNHA
;
A
#
# COMPACT_ATOMS: atom_id res chain seq x y z
N MET A 1 -11.93 -20.82 -18.29
CA MET A 1 -12.39 -21.79 -17.29
C MET A 1 -11.92 -21.25 -15.95
N PHE A 2 -12.85 -21.01 -15.02
CA PHE A 2 -12.53 -20.57 -13.66
C PHE A 2 -12.31 -21.85 -12.85
N ASP A 3 -11.12 -22.04 -12.29
CA ASP A 3 -10.89 -23.12 -11.35
C ASP A 3 -11.22 -22.58 -9.94
N PHE A 4 -12.30 -23.14 -9.37
CA PHE A 4 -12.65 -22.94 -7.98
C PHE A 4 -12.05 -24.11 -7.19
N GLU A 5 -10.97 -23.87 -6.45
CA GLU A 5 -10.38 -24.89 -5.58
C GLU A 5 -10.66 -24.56 -4.11
N TYR A 6 -11.57 -25.33 -3.52
CA TYR A 6 -11.75 -25.50 -2.08
C TYR A 6 -11.30 -26.92 -1.75
N PRO A 7 -10.30 -27.22 -0.90
CA PRO A 7 -9.55 -26.37 0.03
C PRO A 7 -8.03 -26.24 -0.31
N LYS A 8 -7.63 -26.41 -1.58
CA LYS A 8 -6.22 -26.27 -1.97
C LYS A 8 -5.96 -24.87 -2.49
N THR A 9 -4.97 -24.21 -1.91
CA THR A 9 -4.45 -22.92 -2.36
C THR A 9 -4.11 -23.03 -3.85
N CYS A 10 -4.39 -21.99 -4.65
CA CYS A 10 -4.10 -21.96 -6.09
C CYS A 10 -2.60 -21.95 -6.45
N MET A 11 -1.78 -22.59 -5.61
CA MET A 11 -0.37 -22.86 -5.80
C MET A 11 -0.21 -24.36 -5.94
N LYS A 12 -0.28 -24.86 -7.17
CA LYS A 12 0.29 -26.15 -7.53
C LYS A 12 1.70 -25.90 -8.08
N ASP A 13 2.71 -26.44 -7.41
CA ASP A 13 4.08 -26.55 -7.92
C ASP A 13 4.71 -25.24 -8.46
N GLY A 14 4.45 -24.12 -7.78
CA GLY A 14 5.04 -22.82 -8.15
C GLY A 14 4.48 -22.16 -9.41
N GLN A 15 3.46 -22.76 -10.06
CA GLN A 15 2.69 -22.13 -11.13
C GLN A 15 1.35 -21.62 -10.57
N SER A 16 1.14 -20.32 -10.70
CA SER A 16 -0.16 -19.68 -10.41
C SER A 16 -1.05 -19.83 -11.64
N ASP A 17 -2.24 -20.37 -11.47
CA ASP A 17 -3.27 -20.31 -12.51
C ASP A 17 -3.56 -18.85 -12.90
N LYS A 18 -3.99 -18.65 -14.17
CA LYS A 18 -4.28 -17.31 -14.72
C LYS A 18 -5.36 -16.57 -13.90
N TYR A 19 -6.30 -17.33 -13.34
CA TYR A 19 -7.35 -16.86 -12.45
C TYR A 19 -7.40 -17.80 -11.25
N CYS A 20 -7.22 -17.26 -10.06
CA CYS A 20 -7.31 -17.97 -8.81
C CYS A 20 -8.41 -17.32 -7.95
N LEU A 21 -9.33 -18.13 -7.47
CA LEU A 21 -10.25 -17.80 -6.39
C LEU A 21 -10.00 -18.81 -5.28
N SER A 22 -9.63 -18.32 -4.09
CA SER A 22 -9.33 -19.14 -2.92
C SER A 22 -10.24 -18.75 -1.76
N VAL A 23 -10.80 -19.75 -1.09
CA VAL A 23 -11.47 -19.57 0.20
C VAL A 23 -10.94 -20.65 1.15
N VAL A 24 -10.32 -20.22 2.23
CA VAL A 24 -9.71 -21.08 3.25
C VAL A 24 -10.32 -20.72 4.59
N ALA A 25 -10.91 -21.71 5.24
CA ALA A 25 -11.34 -21.58 6.63
C ALA A 25 -10.42 -22.46 7.47
N ASP A 26 -9.72 -21.86 8.43
CA ASP A 26 -8.91 -22.58 9.41
C ASP A 26 -9.49 -22.38 10.80
N LYS A 27 -9.56 -23.47 11.56
CA LYS A 27 -9.95 -23.45 12.97
C LYS A 27 -8.76 -23.92 13.78
N ASN A 28 -8.05 -22.98 14.37
CA ASN A 28 -6.95 -23.28 15.27
C ASN A 28 -7.46 -23.44 16.70
N ALA A 29 -7.94 -24.65 17.02
CA ALA A 29 -8.53 -24.96 18.32
C ALA A 29 -7.56 -24.78 19.51
N SER A 30 -6.24 -24.90 19.30
CA SER A 30 -5.24 -24.72 20.36
C SER A 30 -4.91 -23.25 20.64
N LYS A 31 -5.25 -22.33 19.73
CA LYS A 31 -5.13 -20.89 19.93
C LYS A 31 -6.45 -20.20 20.25
N GLY A 32 -7.56 -20.94 20.26
CA GLY A 32 -8.90 -20.37 20.38
C GLY A 32 -9.25 -19.44 19.22
N GLN A 33 -8.73 -19.66 18.02
CA GLN A 33 -8.92 -18.76 16.87
C GLN A 33 -9.64 -19.46 15.72
N MET A 34 -10.52 -18.73 15.04
CA MET A 34 -11.10 -19.11 13.76
C MET A 34 -10.69 -18.07 12.71
N GLU A 35 -10.09 -18.49 11.62
CA GLU A 35 -9.64 -17.64 10.53
C GLU A 35 -10.39 -18.00 9.26
N LEU A 36 -10.87 -16.98 8.56
CA LEU A 36 -11.41 -17.08 7.21
C LEU A 36 -10.59 -16.19 6.29
N ASP A 37 -9.93 -16.79 5.31
CA ASP A 37 -9.18 -16.10 4.26
C ASP A 37 -9.87 -16.34 2.91
N ALA A 38 -10.26 -15.26 2.25
CA ALA A 38 -10.83 -15.28 0.92
C ALA A 38 -10.00 -14.39 0.00
N GLY A 39 -9.66 -14.88 -1.18
CA GLY A 39 -8.78 -14.18 -2.09
C GLY A 39 -9.13 -14.43 -3.55
N ILE A 40 -8.91 -13.41 -4.38
CA ILE A 40 -8.89 -13.51 -5.82
C ILE A 40 -7.51 -13.03 -6.29
N ARG A 41 -6.89 -13.76 -7.20
CA ARG A 41 -5.66 -13.35 -7.88
C ARG A 41 -5.77 -13.63 -9.36
N MET A 42 -5.46 -12.63 -10.17
CA MET A 42 -5.43 -12.72 -11.62
C MET A 42 -4.03 -12.34 -12.09
N SER A 43 -3.32 -13.27 -12.71
CA SER A 43 -1.99 -13.02 -13.25
C SER A 43 -2.11 -12.44 -14.65
N ASP A 44 -1.26 -11.45 -14.98
CA ASP A 44 -1.21 -10.88 -16.32
C ASP A 44 -0.74 -11.97 -17.31
N VAL A 45 -1.48 -12.08 -18.42
CA VAL A 45 -1.28 -13.12 -19.44
C VAL A 45 0.03 -12.93 -20.20
N HIS A 46 0.53 -11.71 -20.30
CA HIS A 46 1.74 -11.35 -21.03
C HIS A 46 2.94 -11.16 -20.09
N VAL A 47 2.70 -10.86 -18.81
CA VAL A 47 3.76 -10.60 -17.82
C VAL A 47 3.44 -11.29 -16.49
N HIS A 48 3.83 -12.55 -16.32
CA HIS A 48 3.47 -13.37 -15.13
C HIS A 48 3.93 -12.82 -13.76
N THR A 49 4.82 -11.83 -13.74
CA THR A 49 5.21 -11.13 -12.50
C THR A 49 4.21 -10.06 -12.07
N ARG A 50 3.23 -9.73 -12.92
CA ARG A 50 2.15 -8.79 -12.60
C ARG A 50 0.88 -9.55 -12.27
N SER A 51 0.20 -9.10 -11.22
CA SER A 51 -1.10 -9.64 -10.85
C SER A 51 -2.00 -8.56 -10.28
N ALA A 52 -3.29 -8.68 -10.55
CA ALA A 52 -4.32 -8.08 -9.72
C ALA A 52 -4.66 -9.08 -8.61
N GLU A 53 -4.75 -8.62 -7.37
CA GLU A 53 -5.18 -9.44 -6.25
C GLU A 53 -6.06 -8.66 -5.30
N LEU A 54 -6.99 -9.38 -4.67
CA LEU A 54 -7.82 -8.95 -3.57
C LEU A 54 -7.78 -10.09 -2.55
N ARG A 55 -7.47 -9.78 -1.29
CA ARG A 55 -7.44 -10.73 -0.18
C ARG A 55 -8.19 -10.12 0.98
N LEU A 56 -9.05 -10.90 1.61
CA LEU A 56 -9.81 -10.57 2.81
C LEU A 56 -9.54 -11.66 3.83
N THR A 57 -9.03 -11.26 4.99
CA THR A 57 -8.83 -12.15 6.13
C THR A 57 -9.69 -11.67 7.28
N VAL A 58 -10.42 -12.58 7.91
CA VAL A 58 -11.24 -12.33 9.10
C VAL A 58 -10.80 -13.31 10.16
N ILE A 59 -10.48 -12.81 11.35
CA ILE A 59 -10.02 -13.63 12.47
C ILE A 59 -10.98 -13.39 13.63
N LEU A 60 -11.59 -14.46 14.13
CA LEU A 60 -12.38 -14.47 15.35
C LEU A 60 -11.56 -15.12 16.46
N ASN A 61 -11.15 -14.32 17.44
CA ASN A 61 -10.49 -14.77 18.66
C ASN A 61 -11.58 -15.15 19.69
N THR A 62 -11.61 -16.43 20.04
CA THR A 62 -12.60 -17.10 20.92
C THR A 62 -11.96 -17.67 22.19
N ASN A 63 -10.78 -17.17 22.58
CA ASN A 63 -10.08 -17.62 23.79
C ASN A 63 -11.02 -17.54 25.01
N GLN A 64 -11.16 -18.64 25.74
CA GLN A 64 -12.08 -18.76 26.87
C GLN A 64 -11.74 -17.86 28.08
N HIS A 65 -10.57 -17.21 28.04
CA HIS A 65 -10.05 -16.33 29.10
C HIS A 65 -9.91 -14.87 28.67
N GLU A 66 -10.18 -14.55 27.40
CA GLU A 66 -10.12 -13.19 26.86
C GLU A 66 -11.50 -12.78 26.33
N ALA A 67 -11.74 -11.49 26.18
CA ALA A 67 -12.93 -11.00 25.51
C ALA A 67 -12.96 -11.50 24.05
N LEU A 68 -14.16 -11.81 23.55
CA LEU A 68 -14.35 -12.13 22.14
C LEU A 68 -13.83 -10.96 21.29
N ALA A 69 -12.86 -11.20 20.42
CA ALA A 69 -12.32 -10.19 19.52
C ALA A 69 -12.48 -10.62 18.07
N LEU A 70 -12.82 -9.66 17.22
CA LEU A 70 -12.95 -9.84 15.78
C LEU A 70 -11.98 -8.89 15.10
N ASP A 71 -11.13 -9.45 14.25
CA ASP A 71 -10.17 -8.72 13.43
C ASP A 71 -10.49 -8.94 11.96
N PHE A 72 -10.18 -7.95 11.14
CA PHE A 72 -10.16 -8.12 9.70
C PHE A 72 -8.97 -7.43 9.06
N SER A 73 -8.56 -7.94 7.91
CA SER A 73 -7.64 -7.26 7.01
C SER A 73 -8.08 -7.45 5.57
N LEU A 74 -7.93 -6.40 4.77
CA LEU A 74 -8.17 -6.39 3.35
C LEU A 74 -6.92 -5.88 2.67
N HIS A 75 -6.45 -6.60 1.67
CA HIS A 75 -5.36 -6.21 0.79
C HIS A 75 -5.85 -6.27 -0.65
N ALA A 76 -5.67 -5.20 -1.40
CA ALA A 76 -5.87 -5.21 -2.84
C ALA A 76 -4.66 -4.59 -3.53
N LYS A 77 -4.22 -5.16 -4.64
CA LYS A 77 -3.26 -4.51 -5.52
C LYS A 77 -3.51 -4.88 -6.97
N GLY A 78 -3.09 -4.02 -7.88
CA GLY A 78 -3.11 -4.31 -9.30
C GLY A 78 -2.31 -3.29 -10.07
N CYS A 79 -1.68 -3.73 -11.15
CA CYS A 79 -0.94 -2.88 -12.07
C CYS A 79 -1.40 -3.15 -13.50
N ALA A 80 -1.62 -2.09 -14.27
CA ALA A 80 -1.95 -2.17 -15.68
C ALA A 80 -0.97 -1.32 -16.50
N MET A 81 -0.48 -1.87 -17.61
CA MET A 81 0.13 -1.06 -18.65
C MET A 81 -0.97 -0.41 -19.46
N VAL A 82 -1.08 0.90 -19.40
CA VAL A 82 -2.17 1.64 -20.07
C VAL A 82 -1.75 2.15 -21.45
N TRP A 83 -0.43 2.23 -21.71
CA TRP A 83 0.09 2.69 -22.98
C TRP A 83 1.52 2.21 -23.23
N GLN A 84 1.80 1.86 -24.48
CA GLN A 84 3.14 1.55 -24.98
C GLN A 84 3.26 2.02 -26.42
N ALA A 85 4.31 2.78 -26.75
CA ALA A 85 4.60 3.12 -28.14
C ALA A 85 6.09 3.35 -28.39
N GLY A 86 6.46 3.26 -29.67
CA GLY A 86 7.75 3.67 -30.22
C GLY A 86 8.75 2.54 -30.49
N THR A 87 9.62 2.76 -31.48
CA THR A 87 10.67 1.82 -31.92
C THR A 87 12.07 2.31 -31.54
N THR A 88 12.36 3.61 -31.70
CA THR A 88 13.66 4.23 -31.36
C THR A 88 13.66 4.90 -29.97
N VAL A 89 12.50 5.44 -29.56
CA VAL A 89 12.24 5.86 -28.18
C VAL A 89 10.99 5.12 -27.75
N SER A 90 11.12 4.15 -26.85
CA SER A 90 9.95 3.43 -26.33
C SER A 90 9.51 4.07 -25.02
N LEU A 91 8.25 4.48 -24.93
CA LEU A 91 7.64 4.90 -23.68
C LEU A 91 6.60 3.85 -23.25
N THR A 92 6.66 3.47 -21.99
CA THR A 92 5.71 2.55 -21.35
C THR A 92 5.11 3.24 -20.13
N VAL A 93 3.78 3.33 -20.09
CA VAL A 93 3.05 3.91 -18.96
C VAL A 93 2.38 2.79 -18.18
N THR A 94 2.73 2.65 -16.91
CA THR A 94 2.17 1.66 -15.98
C THR A 94 1.47 2.39 -14.84
N VAL A 95 0.22 2.02 -14.56
CA VAL A 95 -0.54 2.51 -13.42
C VAL A 95 -0.69 1.36 -12.44
N CYS A 96 -0.35 1.59 -11.18
CA CYS A 96 -0.56 0.65 -10.10
C CYS A 96 -1.44 1.27 -9.02
N LEU A 97 -2.27 0.43 -8.41
CA LEU A 97 -3.07 0.75 -7.25
C LEU A 97 -2.81 -0.30 -6.17
N VAL A 98 -2.67 0.15 -4.93
CA VAL A 98 -2.59 -0.69 -3.74
C VAL A 98 -3.57 -0.14 -2.72
N ALA A 99 -4.41 -0.97 -2.15
CA ALA A 99 -5.29 -0.63 -1.05
C ALA A 99 -5.10 -1.62 0.10
N ASN A 100 -5.10 -1.10 1.31
CA ASN A 100 -5.09 -1.87 2.54
C ASN A 100 -6.19 -1.34 3.45
N ALA A 101 -6.89 -2.23 4.14
CA ALA A 101 -7.72 -1.85 5.26
C ALA A 101 -7.59 -2.90 6.36
N SER A 102 -7.74 -2.50 7.61
CA SER A 102 -7.79 -3.43 8.73
C SER A 102 -8.64 -2.87 9.85
N GLY A 103 -9.10 -3.77 10.70
CA GLY A 103 -9.65 -3.42 12.00
C GLY A 103 -9.30 -4.49 13.01
N HIS A 104 -9.12 -4.06 14.24
CA HIS A 104 -8.71 -4.91 15.36
C HIS A 104 -9.70 -4.74 16.50
N ASP A 105 -9.95 -5.81 17.24
CA ASP A 105 -10.81 -5.84 18.43
C ASP A 105 -12.18 -5.18 18.19
N LEU A 106 -12.83 -5.52 17.08
CA LEU A 106 -14.04 -4.80 16.62
C LEU A 106 -15.21 -4.80 17.61
N PHE A 107 -15.22 -5.71 18.58
CA PHE A 107 -16.25 -5.83 19.60
C PHE A 107 -15.96 -5.03 20.88
N ASP A 108 -14.72 -4.60 21.14
CA ASP A 108 -14.38 -3.82 22.33
C ASP A 108 -14.13 -2.34 21.96
N PRO A 109 -15.07 -1.43 22.28
CA PRO A 109 -14.88 0.00 21.99
C PRO A 109 -13.62 0.62 22.62
N ALA A 110 -13.07 0.02 23.68
CA ALA A 110 -11.90 0.54 24.38
C ALA A 110 -10.58 0.21 23.68
N THR A 111 -10.53 -0.84 22.85
CA THR A 111 -9.32 -1.26 22.11
C THR A 111 -9.50 -1.27 20.59
N ARG A 112 -10.74 -1.10 20.11
CA ARG A 112 -11.08 -1.14 18.68
C ARG A 112 -10.30 -0.12 17.86
N THR A 113 -9.63 -0.61 16.82
CA THR A 113 -8.94 0.25 15.85
C THR A 113 -9.42 -0.02 14.42
N PHE A 114 -9.28 0.99 13.57
CA PHE A 114 -9.49 0.89 12.13
C PHE A 114 -8.36 1.59 11.40
N GLN A 115 -7.88 1.00 10.32
CA GLN A 115 -6.88 1.60 9.45
C GLN A 115 -7.23 1.36 7.99
N GLY A 116 -6.93 2.34 7.15
CA GLY A 116 -7.15 2.30 5.72
C GLY A 116 -6.04 3.03 4.99
N THR A 117 -5.61 2.52 3.85
CA THR A 117 -4.62 3.16 3.00
C THR A 117 -4.94 2.85 1.54
N VAL A 118 -4.92 3.87 0.70
CA VAL A 118 -4.98 3.74 -0.75
C VAL A 118 -3.76 4.46 -1.33
N ALA A 119 -2.99 3.75 -2.13
CA ALA A 119 -1.82 4.24 -2.83
C ALA A 119 -2.00 4.03 -4.34
N VAL A 120 -1.67 5.06 -5.12
CA VAL A 120 -1.68 5.02 -6.59
C VAL A 120 -0.30 5.45 -7.07
N SER A 121 0.23 4.78 -8.08
CA SER A 121 1.46 5.20 -8.73
C SER A 121 1.36 5.08 -10.24
N VAL A 122 1.79 6.11 -10.95
CA VAL A 122 1.90 6.14 -12.42
C VAL A 122 3.37 6.22 -12.77
N THR A 123 3.90 5.19 -13.41
CA THR A 123 5.30 5.11 -13.84
C THR A 123 5.41 5.21 -15.37
N PHE A 124 6.17 6.19 -15.82
CA PHE A 124 6.60 6.40 -17.19
C PHE A 124 8.02 5.86 -17.33
N ASN A 125 8.17 4.74 -18.05
CA ASN A 125 9.46 4.17 -18.39
C ASN A 125 9.82 4.58 -19.81
N ILE A 126 10.82 5.43 -19.96
CA ILE A 126 11.31 5.95 -21.24
C ILE A 126 12.63 5.25 -21.54
N LYS A 127 12.73 4.55 -22.67
CA LYS A 127 13.98 3.96 -23.16
C LYS A 127 14.39 4.66 -24.44
N ILE A 128 15.57 5.28 -24.44
CA ILE A 128 16.12 5.97 -25.59
C ILE A 128 17.24 5.10 -26.18
N LEU A 129 17.04 4.56 -27.38
CA LEU A 129 17.96 3.60 -27.99
C LEU A 129 19.37 4.20 -28.22
N THR A 130 19.43 5.49 -28.58
CA THR A 130 20.68 6.20 -28.92
C THR A 130 21.68 6.25 -27.78
N PHE A 131 21.21 6.35 -26.52
CA PHE A 131 22.07 6.45 -25.34
C PHE A 131 21.96 5.22 -24.43
N ASN A 132 21.13 4.25 -24.80
CA ASN A 132 20.78 3.06 -24.03
C ASN A 132 20.48 3.36 -22.54
N LEU A 133 19.94 4.56 -22.26
CA LEU A 133 19.73 5.06 -20.91
C LEU A 133 18.22 5.03 -20.61
N PRO A 134 17.75 4.13 -19.73
CA PRO A 134 16.37 4.15 -19.29
C PRO A 134 16.15 5.31 -18.30
N VAL A 135 15.11 6.10 -18.52
CA VAL A 135 14.64 7.14 -17.60
C VAL A 135 13.29 6.69 -17.04
N GLY A 136 13.19 6.59 -15.73
CA GLY A 136 11.95 6.28 -15.03
C GLY A 136 11.41 7.52 -14.34
N VAL A 137 10.20 7.95 -14.69
CA VAL A 137 9.47 8.98 -13.94
C VAL A 137 8.29 8.30 -13.27
N THR A 138 8.15 8.44 -11.95
CA THR A 138 7.01 7.94 -11.19
C THR A 138 6.32 9.09 -10.50
N ILE A 139 5.00 9.17 -10.64
CA ILE A 139 4.14 10.04 -9.85
C ILE A 139 3.35 9.13 -8.93
N ASP A 140 3.44 9.35 -7.63
CA ASP A 140 2.76 8.53 -6.64
C ASP A 140 1.93 9.39 -5.69
N GLY A 141 0.84 8.82 -5.21
CA GLY A 141 -0.05 9.43 -4.24
C GLY A 141 -0.50 8.40 -3.23
N VAL A 142 -0.57 8.79 -1.96
CA VAL A 142 -1.05 7.93 -0.88
C VAL A 142 -2.02 8.72 -0.03
N VAL A 143 -3.16 8.11 0.29
CA VAL A 143 -4.07 8.58 1.33
C VAL A 143 -4.21 7.47 2.35
N ALA A 144 -4.04 7.79 3.62
CA ALA A 144 -4.22 6.86 4.72
C ALA A 144 -5.08 7.50 5.81
N CYS A 145 -5.85 6.68 6.51
CA CYS A 145 -6.61 7.08 7.67
C CYS A 145 -6.49 5.98 8.73
N ALA A 146 -6.36 6.38 9.99
CA ALA A 146 -6.39 5.48 11.13
C ALA A 146 -7.29 6.08 12.20
N ALA A 147 -8.11 5.26 12.83
CA ALA A 147 -8.94 5.61 13.95
C ALA A 147 -8.65 4.65 15.10
N TYR A 148 -8.38 5.22 16.26
CA TYR A 148 -8.10 4.53 17.51
C TYR A 148 -9.14 4.96 18.56
N PRO A 149 -9.24 4.22 19.68
CA PRO A 149 -10.09 4.60 20.81
C PRO A 149 -9.78 6.02 21.32
N SER A 150 -10.74 6.58 22.07
CA SER A 150 -10.64 7.95 22.61
C SER A 150 -10.50 9.01 21.52
N ASN A 151 -11.28 8.87 20.44
CA ASN A 151 -11.34 9.79 19.29
C ASN A 151 -9.98 10.13 18.68
N ASN A 152 -8.99 9.23 18.76
CA ASN A 152 -7.67 9.44 18.18
C ASN A 152 -7.72 9.08 16.69
N ILE A 153 -7.87 10.09 15.84
CA ILE A 153 -7.98 9.92 14.39
C ILE A 153 -6.78 10.58 13.72
N THR A 154 -6.14 9.86 12.81
CA THR A 154 -5.04 10.33 11.98
C THR A 154 -5.42 10.17 10.52
N ALA A 155 -5.41 11.25 9.75
CA ALA A 155 -5.46 11.23 8.29
C ALA A 155 -4.12 11.68 7.73
N LEU A 156 -3.67 11.04 6.65
CA LEU A 156 -2.42 11.34 5.98
C LEU A 156 -2.64 11.35 4.48
N GLY A 157 -2.05 12.34 3.82
CA GLY A 157 -1.95 12.37 2.37
C GLY A 157 -0.50 12.65 1.96
N LYS A 158 -0.07 12.01 0.88
CA LYS A 158 1.24 12.21 0.26
C LYS A 158 1.06 12.26 -1.25
N LEU A 159 1.82 13.13 -1.90
CA LEU A 159 1.97 13.17 -3.34
C LEU A 159 3.45 13.32 -3.65
N GLY A 160 3.99 12.43 -4.47
CA GLY A 160 5.40 12.36 -4.82
C GLY A 160 5.61 12.35 -6.33
N VAL A 161 6.75 12.90 -6.75
CA VAL A 161 7.31 12.69 -8.08
C VAL A 161 8.76 12.25 -7.92
N THR A 162 9.08 11.14 -8.56
CA THR A 162 10.42 10.55 -8.58
C THR A 162 10.92 10.44 -10.00
N VAL A 163 12.12 10.93 -10.27
CA VAL A 163 12.84 10.76 -11.53
C VAL A 163 14.09 9.93 -11.26
N SER A 164 14.32 8.91 -12.06
CA SER A 164 15.41 7.96 -11.89
C SER A 164 16.07 7.59 -13.21
N ILE A 165 17.36 7.35 -13.14
CA ILE A 165 18.24 6.79 -14.18
C ILE A 165 19.07 5.65 -13.53
N PRO A 166 19.78 4.79 -14.29
CA PRO A 166 20.48 3.64 -13.70
C PRO A 166 21.43 3.95 -12.55
N HIS A 167 22.03 5.15 -12.57
CA HIS A 167 23.07 5.57 -11.63
C HIS A 167 22.63 6.69 -10.68
N GLY A 168 21.34 7.00 -10.59
CA GLY A 168 20.89 8.05 -9.68
C GLY A 168 19.45 8.47 -9.89
N GLY A 169 19.01 9.39 -9.07
CA GLY A 169 17.65 9.92 -9.15
C GLY A 169 17.41 11.01 -8.13
N ALA A 170 16.25 11.61 -8.26
CA ALA A 170 15.73 12.56 -7.30
C ALA A 170 14.24 12.35 -7.15
N SER A 171 13.73 12.62 -5.96
CA SER A 171 12.32 12.62 -5.64
C SER A 171 11.97 13.87 -4.85
N MET A 172 10.81 14.42 -5.13
CA MET A 172 10.18 15.46 -4.33
C MET A 172 8.79 15.00 -3.96
N GLY A 173 8.30 15.39 -2.79
CA GLY A 173 6.94 15.06 -2.40
C GLY A 173 6.39 16.04 -1.39
N LEU A 174 5.08 16.21 -1.45
CA LEU A 174 4.29 16.98 -0.50
C LEU A 174 3.57 15.98 0.42
N ASP A 175 3.66 16.20 1.71
CA ASP A 175 2.94 15.43 2.72
C ASP A 175 2.06 16.34 3.57
N PHE A 176 0.88 15.83 3.94
CA PHE A 176 -0.05 16.44 4.87
C PHE A 176 -0.51 15.39 5.87
N THR A 177 -0.58 15.77 7.14
CA THR A 177 -1.11 14.95 8.22
C THR A 177 -2.12 15.77 9.00
N ALA A 178 -3.24 15.15 9.36
CA ALA A 178 -4.24 15.71 10.25
C ALA A 178 -4.47 14.71 11.39
N THR A 179 -4.33 15.15 12.62
CA THR A 179 -4.52 14.34 13.83
C THR A 179 -5.50 15.04 14.75
N THR A 180 -6.43 14.31 15.34
CA THR A 180 -7.28 14.87 16.40
C THR A 180 -6.43 15.30 17.59
N ALA A 181 -6.69 16.47 18.14
CA ALA A 181 -6.06 16.96 19.36
C ALA A 181 -6.89 16.58 20.58
N HIS A 182 -6.23 16.43 21.74
CA HIS A 182 -6.87 16.27 23.05
C HIS A 182 -7.96 15.17 23.14
N HIS A 183 -7.90 14.13 22.29
CA HIS A 183 -8.94 13.08 22.25
C HIS A 183 -10.35 13.61 21.91
N LEU A 184 -10.42 14.74 21.18
CA LEU A 184 -11.67 15.38 20.76
C LEU A 184 -11.80 15.37 19.23
N ALA A 185 -12.89 14.79 18.72
CA ALA A 185 -13.16 14.74 17.28
C ALA A 185 -13.39 16.12 16.64
N SER A 186 -13.66 17.14 17.45
CA SER A 186 -13.84 18.54 17.02
C SER A 186 -12.53 19.32 16.92
N GLU A 187 -11.43 18.82 17.48
CA GLU A 187 -10.15 19.53 17.54
C GLU A 187 -9.10 18.79 16.72
N TRP A 188 -8.37 19.52 15.87
CA TRP A 188 -7.45 18.93 14.91
C TRP A 188 -6.15 19.72 14.86
N GLU A 189 -5.05 18.97 14.86
CA GLU A 189 -3.72 19.41 14.49
C GLU A 189 -3.44 19.00 13.06
N PHE A 190 -2.94 19.94 12.28
CA PHE A 190 -2.56 19.76 10.89
C PHE A 190 -1.09 20.07 10.73
N ALA A 191 -0.39 19.25 9.96
CA ALA A 191 0.99 19.48 9.59
C ALA A 191 1.16 19.22 8.10
N SER A 192 1.95 20.04 7.43
CA SER A 192 2.37 19.78 6.06
C SER A 192 3.87 20.01 5.88
N GLY A 193 4.44 19.31 4.91
CA GLY A 193 5.85 19.43 4.61
C GLY A 193 6.16 19.03 3.18
N ILE A 194 7.29 19.54 2.69
CA ILE A 194 7.88 19.08 1.43
C ILE A 194 9.10 18.24 1.77
N SER A 195 9.18 17.05 1.19
CA SER A 195 10.36 16.22 1.20
C SER A 195 11.09 16.32 -0.14
N PHE A 196 12.41 16.33 -0.07
CA PHE A 196 13.31 16.21 -1.21
C PHE A 196 14.33 15.13 -0.89
N SER A 197 14.50 14.19 -1.81
CA SER A 197 15.54 13.17 -1.73
C SER A 197 16.29 13.10 -3.05
N ALA A 198 17.60 12.95 -3.01
CA ALA A 198 18.43 12.75 -4.18
C ALA A 198 19.49 11.69 -3.88
N TRP A 199 19.81 10.87 -4.87
CA TRP A 199 20.81 9.83 -4.72
C TRP A 199 21.60 9.63 -6.01
N VAL A 200 22.84 9.21 -5.83
CA VAL A 200 23.70 8.74 -6.90
C VAL A 200 24.19 7.35 -6.51
N ASN A 201 24.38 6.49 -7.50
CA ASN A 201 24.87 5.13 -7.30
C ASN A 201 25.97 4.87 -8.32
N PHE A 202 27.22 4.99 -7.86
CA PHE A 202 28.41 4.79 -8.68
C PHE A 202 29.37 3.81 -8.00
N LEU A 203 29.38 2.55 -8.45
CA LEU A 203 30.23 1.46 -7.92
C LEU A 203 30.14 1.33 -6.38
N PHE A 204 31.12 1.90 -5.67
CA PHE A 204 31.24 1.85 -4.21
C PHE A 204 30.75 3.13 -3.52
N TRP A 205 30.46 4.19 -4.28
CA TRP A 205 30.00 5.48 -3.76
C TRP A 205 28.49 5.65 -4.03
N LYS A 206 27.71 5.68 -2.93
CA LYS A 206 26.23 5.72 -2.98
C LYS A 206 25.66 6.83 -2.09
N PRO A 207 26.01 8.11 -2.34
CA PRO A 207 25.53 9.21 -1.53
C PRO A 207 24.01 9.32 -1.64
N ARG A 208 23.36 9.64 -0.51
CA ARG A 208 21.94 9.97 -0.43
C ARG A 208 21.78 11.26 0.34
N PHE A 209 20.99 12.17 -0.19
CA PHE A 209 20.62 13.41 0.44
C PHE A 209 19.12 13.42 0.63
N ASN A 210 18.65 13.45 1.87
CA ASN A 210 17.23 13.49 2.20
C ASN A 210 16.98 14.69 3.11
N ARG A 211 16.02 15.54 2.74
CA ARG A 211 15.58 16.69 3.55
C ARG A 211 14.06 16.76 3.54
N ARG A 212 13.50 17.13 4.69
CA ARG A 212 12.10 17.51 4.81
C ARG A 212 12.04 18.92 5.37
N PHE A 213 11.25 19.77 4.73
CA PHE A 213 11.00 21.15 5.13
C PHE A 213 9.55 21.24 5.61
N PRO A 214 9.30 21.56 6.89
CA PRO A 214 7.96 21.85 7.34
C PRO A 214 7.46 23.11 6.62
N LEU A 215 6.27 23.04 6.03
CA LEU A 215 5.65 24.19 5.37
C LEU A 215 4.72 24.91 6.33
N TRP A 216 3.90 24.13 7.02
CA TRP A 216 2.83 24.67 7.84
C TRP A 216 2.48 23.71 8.95
N HIS A 217 2.12 24.27 10.09
CA HIS A 217 1.56 23.56 11.22
C HIS A 217 0.47 24.44 11.82
N ALA A 218 -0.70 23.88 12.06
CA ALA A 218 -1.79 24.57 12.74
C ALA A 218 -2.58 23.62 13.62
N GLY A 219 -3.01 24.13 14.76
CA GLY A 219 -3.64 23.39 15.83
C GLY A 219 -3.51 24.21 17.09
N LEU A 220 -4.02 23.71 18.21
CA LEU A 220 -3.87 24.39 19.49
C LEU A 220 -2.37 24.36 19.87
N ASN A 221 -1.69 25.49 19.66
CA ASN A 221 -0.36 25.72 20.21
C ASN A 221 -0.45 25.55 21.72
N HIS A 222 0.26 24.57 22.28
CA HIS A 222 0.71 24.66 23.66
C HIS A 222 1.68 25.83 23.76
N ALA A 223 1.15 26.97 24.24
CA ALA A 223 1.92 27.89 25.06
C ALA A 223 2.00 27.33 26.48
#